data_AF-A0A514MDI5-F1
#
_entry.id   AF-A0A514MDI5-F1
#
_cell.length_a   1.000
_cell.length_b   1.000
_cell.length_c   1.000
_cell.angle_alpha   90.00
_cell.angle_beta   90.00
_cell.angle_gamma   90.00
#
_symmetry.space_group_name_H-M   'P 1'
#
loop_
_entity.id
_entity.type
_entity.pdbx_description
1 polymer ?
#
loop_
_entity_poly.entity_id
_entity_poly.type
_entity_poly.pdbx_seq_one_letter_code
_entity_poly.pdbx_strand_id
1 'polypeptide(L)'
;FSTTPLKDIFYGKKVVIFGLPGAYTGVCSQAHVPSYKNNIDKLKTKGIDSVICVAVNDPYVLNGWAEKLQAKDAIEFYGDFDG
;
A
#
# COMPACT_ATOMS: atom_id res chain seq x y z
N PHE A 1 3.93 -10.49 16.84
CA PHE A 1 3.86 -9.65 15.62
C PHE A 1 4.69 -10.35 14.56
N SER A 2 4.14 -10.66 13.39
CA SER A 2 4.88 -11.31 12.30
C SER A 2 5.16 -10.29 11.20
N THR A 3 6.34 -10.36 10.60
CA THR A 3 6.70 -9.60 9.38
C THR A 3 6.46 -10.46 8.15
N THR A 4 6.30 -9.82 6.99
CA THR A 4 6.11 -10.50 5.71
C THR A 4 7.43 -10.47 4.92
N PRO A 5 8.08 -11.62 4.66
CA PRO A 5 9.24 -11.67 3.78
C PRO A 5 8.90 -11.12 2.39
N LEU A 6 9.82 -10.36 1.78
CA LEU A 6 9.64 -9.80 0.43
C LEU A 6 9.32 -10.89 -0.61
N LYS A 7 9.84 -12.11 -0.43
CA LYS A 7 9.53 -13.25 -1.30
C LYS A 7 8.03 -13.55 -1.34
N ASP A 8 7.32 -13.44 -0.22
CA ASP A 8 5.89 -13.74 -0.14
C ASP A 8 5.04 -12.65 -0.81
N ILE A 9 5.58 -11.42 -0.86
CA ILE A 9 4.99 -10.28 -1.55
C ILE A 9 5.18 -10.40 -3.06
N PHE A 10 6.40 -10.70 -3.54
CA PHE A 10 6.75 -10.53 -4.96
C PHE A 10 6.92 -11.82 -5.77
N TYR A 11 7.23 -12.96 -5.15
CA TYR A 11 7.61 -14.17 -5.91
C TYR A 11 6.43 -14.71 -6.72
N GLY A 12 6.60 -14.76 -8.05
CA GLY A 12 5.59 -15.25 -8.97
C GLY A 12 4.39 -14.32 -9.19
N LYS A 13 4.45 -13.08 -8.69
CA LYS A 13 3.36 -12.08 -8.77
C LYS A 13 3.82 -10.83 -9.51
N LYS A 14 2.92 -10.21 -10.27
CA LYS A 14 3.05 -8.85 -10.81
C LYS A 14 2.49 -7.87 -9.81
N VAL A 15 3.38 -7.20 -9.09
CA VAL A 15 3.03 -6.27 -8.02
C VAL A 15 3.33 -4.84 -8.43
N VAL A 16 2.39 -3.93 -8.22
CA VAL A 16 2.65 -2.49 -8.25
C VAL A 16 2.96 -2.03 -6.83
N ILE A 17 4.15 -1.47 -6.62
CA ILE A 17 4.57 -0.89 -5.36
C ILE A 17 4.69 0.63 -5.49
N PHE A 18 4.18 1.36 -4.52
CA PHE A 18 4.49 2.78 -4.36
C PHE A 18 4.83 3.10 -2.90
N GLY A 19 5.82 3.98 -2.73
CA GLY A 19 6.27 4.47 -1.44
C GLY A 19 5.79 5.88 -1.17
N LEU A 20 5.67 6.24 0.11
CA LEU A 20 5.40 7.61 0.52
C LEU A 20 6.14 7.96 1.82
N PRO A 21 6.38 9.27 2.08
CA PRO A 21 7.17 9.67 3.24
C PRO A 21 6.54 9.26 4.59
N GLY A 22 5.21 9.28 4.69
CA GLY A 22 4.51 8.79 5.87
C GLY A 22 3.00 8.97 5.84
N ALA A 23 2.31 8.17 6.66
CA ALA A 23 0.88 8.24 6.91
C ALA A 23 0.44 9.63 7.38
N TYR A 24 -0.80 10.00 7.08
CA TYR A 24 -1.42 11.29 7.45
C TYR A 24 -0.74 12.55 6.86
N THR A 25 0.20 12.42 5.93
CA THR A 25 0.81 13.55 5.22
C THR A 25 -0.08 14.03 4.06
N GLY A 26 -0.01 15.33 3.74
CA GLY A 26 -0.99 16.05 2.90
C GLY A 26 -1.30 15.41 1.56
N VAL A 27 -0.41 15.57 0.57
CA VAL A 27 -0.62 15.08 -0.81
C VAL A 27 -0.78 13.55 -0.84
N CYS A 28 -0.10 12.84 0.05
CA CYS A 28 -0.17 11.38 0.17
C CYS A 28 -1.61 10.91 0.46
N SER A 29 -2.30 11.59 1.37
CA SER A 29 -3.68 11.28 1.77
C SER A 29 -4.72 11.79 0.77
N GLN A 30 -4.47 12.94 0.13
CA GLN A 30 -5.45 13.61 -0.72
C GLN A 30 -5.44 13.12 -2.17
N ALA A 31 -4.28 12.74 -2.70
CA ALA A 31 -4.13 12.43 -4.13
C ALA A 31 -3.41 11.10 -4.38
N HIS A 32 -2.32 10.81 -3.67
CA HIS A 32 -1.46 9.67 -4.00
C HIS A 32 -2.18 8.33 -3.82
N VAL A 33 -2.60 7.98 -2.59
CA VAL A 33 -3.33 6.73 -2.33
C VAL A 33 -4.68 6.67 -3.07
N PRO A 34 -5.52 7.73 -3.06
CA PRO A 34 -6.77 7.71 -3.82
C PRO A 34 -6.60 7.45 -5.33
N SER A 35 -5.50 7.91 -5.93
CA SER A 35 -5.25 7.68 -7.36
C SER A 35 -5.08 6.19 -7.71
N TYR A 36 -4.39 5.43 -6.86
CA TYR A 36 -4.26 3.98 -7.03
C TYR A 36 -5.57 3.26 -6.75
N LYS A 37 -6.26 3.62 -5.65
CA LYS A 37 -7.57 3.04 -5.29
C LYS A 37 -8.58 3.20 -6.43
N ASN A 38 -8.68 4.40 -6.99
CA ASN A 38 -9.64 4.70 -8.07
C ASN A 38 -9.30 4.04 -9.40
N ASN A 39 -8.08 3.53 -9.58
CA ASN A 39 -7.65 2.86 -10.81
C ASN A 39 -7.36 1.36 -10.59
N ILE A 40 -7.76 0.79 -9.45
CA ILE A 40 -7.42 -0.59 -9.09
C ILE A 40 -7.91 -1.60 -10.13
N ASP A 41 -9.11 -1.41 -10.69
CA ASP A 41 -9.66 -2.32 -11.69
C ASP A 41 -8.87 -2.27 -13.01
N LYS A 42 -8.40 -1.09 -13.42
CA LYS A 42 -7.54 -0.95 -14.61
C LYS A 42 -6.20 -1.66 -14.43
N LEU A 43 -5.65 -1.64 -13.21
CA LEU A 43 -4.43 -2.37 -12.88
C LEU A 43 -4.69 -3.88 -12.91
N LYS A 44 -5.79 -4.35 -12.32
CA LYS A 44 -6.21 -5.75 -12.38
C LYS A 44 -6.41 -6.23 -13.83
N THR A 45 -7.06 -5.44 -14.69
CA THR A 45 -7.23 -5.77 -16.12
C THR A 45 -5.90 -5.91 -16.87
N LYS A 46 -4.83 -5.25 -16.42
CA LYS A 46 -3.47 -5.40 -16.97
C LYS A 46 -2.72 -6.63 -16.42
N GLY A 47 -3.37 -7.45 -15.60
CA GLY A 47 -2.79 -8.63 -14.97
C GLY A 47 -1.86 -8.28 -13.81
N ILE A 48 -2.12 -7.18 -13.08
CA ILE A 48 -1.48 -6.90 -11.80
C ILE A 48 -2.21 -7.69 -10.71
N ASP A 49 -1.44 -8.46 -9.94
CA ASP A 49 -1.95 -9.32 -8.87
C ASP A 49 -2.26 -8.53 -7.60
N SER A 50 -1.38 -7.58 -7.23
CA SER A 50 -1.57 -6.73 -6.06
C SER A 50 -0.97 -5.33 -6.24
N VAL A 51 -1.53 -4.38 -5.48
CA VAL A 51 -1.01 -3.02 -5.34
C VAL A 51 -0.67 -2.80 -3.88
N ILE A 52 0.56 -2.40 -3.60
CA ILE A 52 1.06 -2.23 -2.25
C ILE A 52 1.56 -0.80 -2.00
N CYS A 53 1.23 -0.27 -0.84
CA CYS A 53 1.71 1.01 -0.32
C CYS A 53 2.72 0.74 0.81
N VAL A 54 3.92 1.31 0.70
CA VAL A 54 4.98 1.18 1.71
C VAL A 54 5.30 2.55 2.33
N ALA A 55 5.47 2.60 3.65
CA ALA A 55 5.93 3.78 4.37
C ALA A 55 6.70 3.38 5.63
N VAL A 56 7.61 4.23 6.09
CA VAL A 56 8.45 3.99 7.29
C VAL A 56 7.70 4.05 8.62
N ASN A 57 6.38 4.24 8.59
CA ASN A 57 5.55 4.17 9.77
C ASN A 57 5.50 2.75 10.32
N ASP A 58 5.26 2.63 11.62
CA ASP A 58 4.86 1.35 12.18
C ASP A 58 3.55 0.85 11.55
N PRO A 59 3.35 -0.47 11.49
CA PRO A 59 2.18 -1.07 10.84
C PRO A 59 0.84 -0.72 11.52
N TYR A 60 0.84 -0.30 12.78
CA TYR A 60 -0.39 0.09 13.47
C TYR A 60 -0.86 1.48 13.01
N VAL A 61 0.05 2.44 12.91
CA VAL A 61 -0.20 3.76 12.33
C VAL A 61 -0.64 3.63 10.87
N LEU A 62 0.05 2.81 10.09
CA LEU A 62 -0.30 2.61 8.68
C LEU A 62 -1.67 1.94 8.52
N ASN A 63 -2.02 0.98 9.38
CA ASN A 63 -3.35 0.36 9.38
C ASN A 63 -4.47 1.37 9.69
N GLY A 64 -4.33 2.16 10.76
CA GLY A 64 -5.31 3.19 11.12
C GLY A 64 -5.49 4.24 10.01
N TRP A 65 -4.42 4.55 9.29
CA TRP A 65 -4.48 5.46 8.16
C TRP A 65 -5.18 4.83 6.94
N ALA A 66 -4.88 3.57 6.62
CA ALA A 66 -5.53 2.83 5.55
C ALA A 66 -7.05 2.69 5.78
N GLU A 67 -7.47 2.48 7.03
CA GLU A 67 -8.88 2.47 7.43
C GLU A 67 -9.54 3.83 7.23
N LYS A 68 -8.87 4.93 7.63
CA LYS A 68 -9.37 6.29 7.42
C LYS A 68 -9.55 6.63 5.94
N LEU A 69 -8.67 6.13 5.07
CA LEU A 69 -8.77 6.29 3.61
C LEU A 69 -9.74 5.31 2.94
N GLN A 70 -10.26 4.35 3.70
CA GLN A 70 -11.07 3.24 3.20
C GLN A 70 -10.41 2.53 2.02
N ALA A 71 -9.09 2.31 2.08
CA ALA A 71 -8.30 1.82 0.94
C ALA A 71 -7.90 0.34 1.04
N LYS A 72 -8.24 -0.33 2.16
CA LYS A 72 -7.83 -1.72 2.47
C LYS A 72 -8.46 -2.78 1.57
N ASP A 73 -9.51 -2.43 0.83
CA ASP A 73 -10.16 -3.28 -0.17
C ASP A 73 -9.42 -3.30 -1.51
N ALA A 74 -8.60 -2.29 -1.77
CA ALA A 74 -7.91 -2.08 -3.04
C ALA A 74 -6.38 -2.18 -2.93
N ILE A 75 -5.80 -1.76 -1.81
CA ILE A 75 -4.35 -1.61 -1.62
C ILE A 75 -3.93 -2.29 -0.32
N GLU A 76 -2.86 -3.07 -0.37
CA GLU A 76 -2.20 -3.62 0.81
C GLU A 76 -1.20 -2.59 1.37
N PHE A 77 -1.15 -2.43 2.70
CA PHE A 77 -0.30 -1.44 3.35
C PHE A 77 0.76 -2.14 4.21
N TYR A 78 2.02 -1.84 3.96
CA TYR A 78 3.17 -2.41 4.68
C TYR A 78 3.98 -1.31 5.36
N GLY A 79 4.16 -1.46 6.67
CA GLY A 79 5.05 -0.59 7.45
C GLY A 79 6.48 -1.10 7.40
N ASP A 80 7.41 -0.20 7.09
CA ASP A 80 8.86 -0.45 6.95
C ASP A 80 9.61 0.30 8.06
N PHE A 81 9.31 -0.08 9.31
CA PHE A 81 9.67 0.69 10.50
C PHE A 81 11.17 0.69 10.82
N ASP A 82 11.93 -0.24 10.22
CA ASP A 82 13.39 -0.36 10.31
C ASP A 82 14.15 0.51 9.29
N GLY A 83 13.49 0.89 8.19
CA GLY A 83 14.04 1.75 7.13
C GLY A 83 15.14 1.10 6.28
#